data_AF-A0A952TZ06-F1
#
_entry.id   AF-A0A952TZ06-F1
#
_cell.length_a   1.000
_cell.length_b   1.000
_cell.length_c   1.000
_cell.angle_alpha   90.00
_cell.angle_beta   90.00
_cell.angle_gamma   90.00
#
_symmetry.space_group_name_H-M   'P 1'
#
loop_
_entity.id
_entity.type
_entity.pdbx_description
1 polymer ?
#
loop_
_entity_poly.entity_id
_entity_poly.type
_entity_poly.pdbx_seq_one_letter_code
_entity_poly.pdbx_strand_id
1 'polypeptide(L)'
;MPVRDALATSQKLFVQVLRWYPPGFRRAYGDQIAQVFRDCSREALESAGTRGLIGLWLATLPDLFKTALQEHFHLIGETMKNLISNPKSRTMLATLLCFPMAAFFLLDMVGVSRSWSLPASAAPLPMLMLLAGLALYGAPLGTSVLFGLLVVLPFAVMELVNRRDYGEDFPFVLFGSMWFMASLLSAILTPLVRNLRSGKFFVTNPASLVVRGALLVVIGIGFFTLLADQMPCFLGVRHCD
;
A
#
# COMPACT_ATOMS: atom_id res chain seq x y z
N MET A 1 4.56 45.77 27.14
CA MET A 1 3.70 44.74 27.75
C MET A 1 4.17 44.55 29.18
N PRO A 2 3.30 44.64 30.21
CA PRO A 2 3.74 44.44 31.58
C PRO A 2 4.19 42.98 31.78
N VAL A 3 5.25 42.79 32.59
CA VAL A 3 6.00 41.54 32.75
C VAL A 3 5.09 40.36 33.14
N ARG A 4 4.04 40.61 33.93
CA ARG A 4 3.05 39.60 34.34
C ARG A 4 2.19 39.09 33.17
N ASP A 5 1.83 39.95 32.22
CA ASP A 5 1.03 39.58 31.06
C ASP A 5 1.82 38.70 30.09
N ALA A 6 3.14 38.94 29.96
CA ALA A 6 4.03 38.12 29.16
C ALA A 6 4.12 36.68 29.70
N LEU A 7 4.21 36.52 31.02
CA LEU A 7 4.22 35.20 31.67
C LEU A 7 2.91 34.43 31.43
N ALA A 8 1.77 35.08 31.70
CA ALA A 8 0.45 34.46 31.52
C ALA A 8 0.19 34.06 30.06
N THR A 9 0.63 34.89 29.11
CA THR A 9 0.50 34.61 27.68
C THR A 9 1.37 33.42 27.26
N SER A 10 2.63 33.38 27.71
CA SER A 10 3.55 32.28 27.46
C SER A 10 2.99 30.94 27.97
N GLN A 11 2.48 30.90 29.20
CA GLN A 11 1.92 29.68 29.78
C GLN A 11 0.68 29.19 29.01
N LYS A 12 -0.19 30.10 28.55
CA LYS A 12 -1.36 29.74 27.73
C LYS A 12 -0.95 29.20 26.36
N LEU A 13 0.02 29.82 25.70
CA LEU A 13 0.57 29.36 24.43
C LEU A 13 1.18 27.97 24.56
N PHE A 14 1.92 27.71 25.64
CA PHE A 14 2.51 26.40 25.88
C PHE A 14 1.45 25.29 26.00
N VAL A 15 0.37 25.53 26.74
CA VAL A 15 -0.76 24.58 26.83
C VAL A 15 -1.42 24.36 25.46
N GLN A 16 -1.45 25.38 24.59
CA GLN A 16 -1.90 25.20 23.21
C GLN A 16 -0.95 24.31 22.39
N VAL A 17 0.36 24.52 22.51
CA VAL A 17 1.38 23.70 21.83
C VAL A 17 1.28 22.24 22.27
N LEU A 18 1.07 21.96 23.56
CA LEU A 18 0.87 20.59 24.06
C LEU A 18 -0.33 19.87 23.44
N ARG A 19 -1.29 20.58 22.80
CA ARG A 19 -2.38 19.91 22.08
C ARG A 19 -1.92 19.16 20.83
N TRP A 20 -0.75 19.52 20.29
CA TRP A 20 -0.14 18.88 19.12
C TRP A 20 0.48 17.52 19.47
N TYR A 21 0.71 17.25 20.75
CA TYR A 21 1.14 15.93 21.19
C TYR A 21 0.00 14.91 21.10
N PRO A 22 0.33 13.64 20.81
CA PRO A 22 -0.65 12.56 20.77
C PRO A 22 -1.39 12.42 22.11
N PRO A 23 -2.68 12.01 22.09
CA PRO A 23 -3.55 12.03 23.26
C PRO A 23 -3.07 11.12 24.38
N GLY A 24 -2.43 9.98 24.08
CA GLY A 24 -1.87 9.08 25.09
C GLY A 24 -0.74 9.72 25.89
N PHE A 25 0.24 10.27 25.18
CA PHE A 25 1.37 10.98 25.79
C PHE A 25 0.92 12.20 26.60
N ARG A 26 -0.01 12.99 26.04
CA ARG A 26 -0.55 14.17 26.74
C ARG A 26 -1.25 13.82 28.05
N ARG A 27 -1.99 12.71 28.11
CA ARG A 27 -2.64 12.27 29.37
C ARG A 27 -1.62 11.81 30.42
N ALA A 28 -0.51 11.21 29.99
CA ALA A 28 0.50 10.69 30.89
C ALA A 28 1.43 11.79 31.45
N TYR A 29 1.85 12.72 30.59
CA TYR A 29 2.94 13.67 30.90
C TYR A 29 2.55 15.14 30.77
N GLY A 30 1.39 15.47 30.20
CA GLY A 30 1.03 16.85 29.84
C GLY A 30 1.04 17.81 31.03
N ASP A 31 0.51 17.40 32.18
CA ASP A 31 0.44 18.24 33.39
C ASP A 31 1.84 18.50 33.98
N GLN A 32 2.68 17.46 34.00
CA GLN A 32 4.06 17.53 34.49
C GLN A 32 4.91 18.45 33.61
N ILE A 33 4.82 18.30 32.29
CA ILE A 33 5.55 19.14 31.32
C ILE A 33 5.08 20.60 31.43
N ALA A 34 3.77 20.83 31.60
CA ALA A 34 3.24 22.17 31.81
C ALA A 34 3.73 22.79 33.13
N GLN A 35 3.89 21.99 34.18
CA GLN A 35 4.42 22.47 35.46
C GLN A 35 5.89 22.88 35.34
N VAL A 36 6.74 22.04 34.76
CA VAL A 36 8.16 22.35 34.54
C VAL A 36 8.30 23.63 33.71
N PHE A 37 7.52 23.78 32.63
CA PHE A 37 7.56 25.00 31.82
C PHE A 37 7.12 26.25 32.61
N ARG A 38 6.11 26.14 33.49
CA ARG A 38 5.68 27.25 34.35
C ARG A 38 6.79 27.68 35.30
N ASP A 39 7.50 26.72 35.88
CA ASP A 39 8.58 26.98 36.84
C ASP A 39 9.78 27.62 36.13
N CYS A 40 10.24 27.05 35.00
CA CYS A 40 11.30 27.63 34.19
C CYS A 40 10.93 29.01 33.63
N SER A 41 9.67 29.23 33.27
CA SER A 41 9.20 30.54 32.79
C SER A 41 9.27 31.61 33.87
N ARG A 42 8.99 31.26 35.13
CA ARG A 42 9.09 32.19 36.27
C ARG A 42 10.55 32.57 36.51
N GLU A 43 11.43 31.57 36.57
CA GLU A 43 12.86 31.78 36.78
C GLU A 43 13.52 32.58 35.64
N ALA A 44 13.18 32.28 34.38
CA ALA A 44 13.69 33.02 33.22
C ALA A 44 13.25 34.49 33.21
N LEU A 45 12.05 34.75 33.73
CA LEU A 45 11.50 36.11 33.86
C LEU A 45 12.15 36.88 35.00
N GLU A 46 12.43 36.22 36.13
CA GLU A 46 13.11 36.82 37.29
C GLU A 46 14.58 37.14 36.97
N SER A 47 15.27 36.28 36.22
CA SER A 47 16.68 36.45 35.87
C SER A 47 16.94 37.46 34.75
N ALA A 48 16.15 37.44 33.68
CA ALA A 48 16.42 38.23 32.46
C ALA A 48 15.17 38.89 31.85
N GLY A 49 14.06 38.97 32.60
CA GLY A 49 12.81 39.57 32.13
C GLY A 49 12.26 38.88 30.88
N THR A 50 11.68 39.66 29.97
CA THR A 50 11.08 39.13 28.73
C THR A 50 12.10 38.51 27.78
N ARG A 51 13.38 38.95 27.83
CA ARG A 51 14.45 38.35 27.02
C ARG A 51 14.76 36.92 27.46
N GLY A 52 14.76 36.65 28.76
CA GLY A 52 14.91 35.29 29.30
C GLY A 52 13.80 34.37 28.80
N LEU A 53 12.55 34.86 28.80
CA LEU A 53 11.40 34.12 28.30
C LEU A 53 11.53 33.77 26.80
N ILE A 54 12.01 34.71 25.98
CA ILE A 54 12.25 34.47 24.55
C ILE A 54 13.35 33.42 24.36
N GLY A 55 14.45 33.53 25.13
CA GLY A 55 15.53 32.54 25.10
C GLY A 55 15.05 31.14 25.47
N LEU A 56 14.20 31.03 26.51
CA LEU A 56 13.56 29.77 26.88
C LEU A 56 12.73 29.20 25.73
N TRP A 57 11.87 30.00 25.09
CA TRP A 57 11.08 29.54 23.94
C TRP A 57 11.94 29.06 22.77
N LEU A 58 13.01 29.78 22.44
CA LEU A 58 13.92 29.39 21.36
C LEU A 58 14.64 28.06 21.64
N ALA A 59 14.93 27.75 22.90
CA ALA A 59 15.51 26.47 23.29
C ALA A 59 14.46 25.35 23.36
N THR A 60 13.26 25.63 23.89
CA THR A 60 12.25 24.60 24.19
C THR A 60 11.45 24.20 22.96
N LEU A 61 11.17 25.13 22.04
CA LEU A 61 10.25 24.91 20.93
C LEU A 61 10.78 23.87 19.92
N PRO A 62 12.03 23.90 19.46
CA PRO A 62 12.57 22.87 18.57
C PRO A 62 12.56 21.48 19.18
N ASP A 63 12.87 21.37 20.47
CA ASP A 63 12.87 20.11 21.21
C ASP A 63 11.45 19.53 21.34
N LEU A 64 10.46 20.39 21.63
CA LEU A 64 9.06 20.00 21.66
C LEU A 64 8.56 19.50 20.30
N PHE A 65 8.93 20.18 19.21
CA PHE A 65 8.53 19.75 17.87
C PHE A 65 9.16 18.41 17.50
N LYS A 66 10.45 18.23 17.79
CA LYS A 66 11.16 16.98 17.55
C LYS A 66 10.51 15.82 18.30
N THR A 67 10.25 16.00 19.59
CA THR A 67 9.66 14.96 20.45
C THR A 67 8.21 14.67 20.04
N ALA A 68 7.41 15.69 19.71
CA ALA A 68 6.05 15.49 19.21
C ALA A 68 6.02 14.68 17.90
N LEU A 69 6.91 15.00 16.96
CA LEU A 69 7.03 14.25 15.70
C LEU A 69 7.47 12.81 15.95
N GLN A 70 8.47 12.60 16.81
CA GLN A 70 8.98 11.27 17.14
C GLN A 70 7.88 10.37 17.75
N GLU A 71 7.09 10.90 18.68
CA GLU A 71 5.97 10.16 19.28
C GLU A 71 4.84 9.88 18.28
N HIS A 72 4.55 10.80 17.36
CA HIS A 72 3.62 10.54 16.27
C HIS A 72 4.12 9.43 15.33
N PHE A 73 5.40 9.44 14.95
CA PHE A 73 5.97 8.37 14.14
C PHE A 73 5.95 7.02 14.86
N HIS A 74 6.16 7.01 16.17
CA HIS A 74 6.09 5.78 16.96
C HIS A 74 4.67 5.19 16.95
N LEU A 75 3.65 6.01 17.24
CA LEU A 75 2.24 5.59 17.21
C LEU A 75 1.76 5.17 15.82
N ILE A 76 2.16 5.89 14.76
CA ILE A 76 1.86 5.52 13.38
C ILE A 76 2.51 4.18 13.04
N GLY A 77 3.77 3.99 13.43
CA GLY A 77 4.51 2.74 13.24
C GLY A 77 3.84 1.55 13.93
N GLU A 78 3.42 1.70 15.19
CA GLU A 78 2.68 0.64 15.89
C GLU A 78 1.31 0.37 15.26
N THR A 79 0.57 1.42 14.91
CA THR A 79 -0.73 1.29 14.25
C THR A 79 -0.59 0.53 12.92
N MET A 80 0.42 0.87 12.12
CA MET A 80 0.75 0.18 10.87
C MET A 80 1.11 -1.29 11.12
N LYS A 81 1.96 -1.58 12.11
CA LYS A 81 2.30 -2.97 12.48
C LYS A 81 1.07 -3.77 12.90
N ASN A 82 0.17 -3.18 13.68
CA ASN A 82 -1.08 -3.80 14.11
C ASN A 82 -2.05 -4.03 12.93
N LEU A 83 -2.16 -3.07 12.01
CA LEU A 83 -2.94 -3.21 10.78
C LEU A 83 -2.39 -4.32 9.87
N ILE A 84 -1.07 -4.44 9.73
CA ILE A 84 -0.42 -5.43 8.86
C ILE A 84 -0.45 -6.83 9.48
N SER A 85 -0.25 -6.94 10.80
CA SER A 85 -0.24 -8.23 11.50
C SER A 85 -1.64 -8.85 11.65
N ASN A 86 -2.69 -8.03 11.66
CA ASN A 86 -4.06 -8.53 11.74
C ASN A 86 -4.50 -9.14 10.39
N PRO A 87 -4.80 -10.45 10.30
CA PRO A 87 -5.06 -11.14 9.03
C PRO A 87 -6.28 -10.59 8.28
N LYS A 88 -7.31 -10.11 9.00
CA LYS A 88 -8.51 -9.52 8.37
C LYS A 88 -8.19 -8.16 7.73
N SER A 89 -7.49 -7.30 8.47
CA SER A 89 -7.04 -5.99 7.99
C SER A 89 -6.08 -6.15 6.81
N ARG A 90 -5.16 -7.11 6.91
CA ARG A 90 -4.20 -7.45 5.86
C ARG A 90 -4.88 -7.87 4.55
N THR A 91 -5.91 -8.71 4.61
CA THR A 91 -6.71 -9.04 3.42
C THR A 91 -7.46 -7.84 2.85
N MET A 92 -8.02 -6.99 3.71
CA MET A 92 -8.76 -5.79 3.28
C MET A 92 -7.84 -4.79 2.58
N LEU A 93 -6.66 -4.51 3.15
CA LEU A 93 -5.61 -3.66 2.56
C LEU A 93 -5.15 -4.18 1.20
N ALA A 94 -4.86 -5.47 1.11
CA ALA A 94 -4.43 -6.09 -0.14
C ALA A 94 -5.53 -6.04 -1.23
N THR A 95 -6.79 -6.28 -0.87
CA THR A 95 -7.91 -6.11 -1.81
C THR A 95 -8.03 -4.65 -2.27
N LEU A 96 -7.90 -3.68 -1.35
CA LEU A 96 -8.02 -2.26 -1.67
C LEU A 96 -6.88 -1.75 -2.57
N LEU A 97 -5.66 -2.29 -2.40
CA LEU A 97 -4.51 -2.00 -3.28
C LEU A 97 -4.62 -2.67 -4.66
N CYS A 98 -5.06 -3.93 -4.71
CA CYS A 98 -5.11 -4.68 -5.97
C CYS A 98 -6.33 -4.31 -6.84
N PHE A 99 -7.44 -3.86 -6.24
CA PHE A 99 -8.68 -3.55 -6.95
C PHE A 99 -8.54 -2.45 -8.03
N PRO A 100 -7.98 -1.25 -7.76
CA PRO A 100 -7.88 -0.19 -8.77
C PRO A 100 -7.00 -0.61 -9.95
N MET A 101 -6.00 -1.43 -9.70
CA MET A 101 -5.14 -1.93 -10.76
C MET A 101 -5.81 -3.05 -11.57
N ALA A 102 -6.50 -4.01 -10.92
CA ALA A 102 -7.31 -4.98 -11.64
C ALA A 102 -8.38 -4.30 -12.51
N ALA A 103 -9.02 -3.24 -11.98
CA ALA A 103 -9.96 -2.42 -12.72
C ALA A 103 -9.29 -1.69 -13.89
N PHE A 104 -8.10 -1.12 -13.71
CA PHE A 104 -7.34 -0.48 -14.79
C PHE A 104 -7.01 -1.46 -15.92
N PHE A 105 -6.48 -2.64 -15.60
CA PHE A 105 -6.19 -3.68 -16.61
C PHE A 105 -7.46 -4.19 -17.29
N LEU A 106 -8.58 -4.33 -16.57
CA LEU A 106 -9.85 -4.71 -17.17
C LEU A 106 -10.38 -3.63 -18.12
N LEU A 107 -10.28 -2.35 -17.75
CA LEU A 107 -10.67 -1.23 -18.61
C LEU A 107 -9.79 -1.13 -19.86
N ASP A 108 -8.50 -1.45 -19.71
CA ASP A 108 -7.54 -1.52 -20.81
C ASP A 108 -7.89 -2.64 -21.80
N MET A 109 -8.18 -3.83 -21.27
CA MET A 109 -8.60 -4.98 -22.06
C MET A 109 -9.91 -4.78 -22.82
N VAL A 110 -10.88 -4.02 -22.27
CA VAL A 110 -12.15 -3.72 -22.96
C VAL A 110 -11.95 -2.66 -24.07
N GLY A 111 -10.71 -2.18 -24.28
CA GLY A 111 -10.40 -1.19 -25.30
C GLY A 111 -10.93 0.21 -24.99
N VAL A 112 -11.44 0.41 -23.76
CA VAL A 112 -11.90 1.73 -23.27
C VAL A 112 -10.71 2.67 -23.09
N SER A 113 -9.51 2.13 -22.86
CA SER A 113 -8.27 2.89 -22.64
C SER A 113 -7.53 3.32 -23.90
N ARG A 114 -7.98 2.99 -25.12
CA ARG A 114 -7.21 3.27 -26.36
C ARG A 114 -6.80 4.74 -26.54
N SER A 115 -7.38 5.67 -25.77
CA SER A 115 -7.03 7.10 -25.74
C SER A 115 -6.19 7.54 -24.52
N TRP A 116 -5.94 6.68 -23.54
CA TRP A 116 -5.19 6.97 -22.29
C TRP A 116 -3.75 6.47 -22.41
N SER A 117 -2.94 7.14 -23.23
CA SER A 117 -1.49 6.94 -23.21
C SER A 117 -0.91 7.45 -21.90
N LEU A 118 -0.72 6.56 -20.92
CA LEU A 118 0.05 6.90 -19.73
C LEU A 118 1.47 7.29 -20.15
N PRO A 119 2.02 8.40 -19.65
CA PRO A 119 3.41 8.74 -19.91
C PRO A 119 4.30 7.61 -19.39
N ALA A 120 5.38 7.28 -20.12
CA ALA A 120 6.28 6.17 -19.78
C ALA A 120 6.82 6.24 -18.32
N SER A 121 6.84 7.43 -17.72
CA SER A 121 7.22 7.66 -16.31
C SER A 121 6.19 7.20 -15.27
N ALA A 122 4.92 6.96 -15.66
CA ALA A 122 3.84 6.52 -14.77
C ALA A 122 3.65 5.00 -14.72
N ALA A 123 4.31 4.24 -15.61
CA ALA A 123 4.32 2.78 -15.65
C ALA A 123 4.74 2.07 -14.33
N PRO A 124 5.63 2.61 -13.47
CA PRO A 124 6.04 1.87 -12.27
C PRO A 124 5.03 1.94 -11.12
N LEU A 125 4.10 2.91 -11.10
CA LEU A 125 3.14 3.08 -9.99
C LEU A 125 2.12 1.93 -9.88
N PRO A 126 1.48 1.46 -10.97
CA PRO A 126 0.63 0.28 -10.95
C PRO A 126 1.39 -0.98 -10.48
N MET A 127 2.62 -1.15 -10.96
CA MET A 127 3.46 -2.30 -10.62
C MET A 127 3.91 -2.28 -9.15
N LEU A 128 4.23 -1.11 -8.57
CA LEU A 128 4.53 -0.97 -7.15
C LEU A 128 3.30 -1.24 -6.26
N MET A 129 2.13 -0.73 -6.64
CA MET A 129 0.86 -1.00 -5.94
C MET A 129 0.51 -2.49 -5.98
N LEU A 130 0.78 -3.15 -7.11
CA LEU A 130 0.61 -4.60 -7.23
C LEU A 130 1.51 -5.37 -6.28
N LEU A 131 2.81 -5.10 -6.33
CA LEU A 131 3.81 -5.79 -5.53
C LEU A 131 3.54 -5.58 -4.04
N ALA A 132 3.10 -4.38 -3.64
CA ALA A 132 2.68 -4.08 -2.28
C ALA A 132 1.41 -4.85 -1.87
N GLY A 133 0.37 -4.89 -2.73
CA GLY A 133 -0.85 -5.66 -2.48
C GLY A 133 -0.60 -7.17 -2.38
N LEU A 134 0.28 -7.68 -3.23
CA LEU A 134 0.76 -9.06 -3.23
C LEU A 134 1.54 -9.39 -1.95
N ALA A 135 2.52 -8.56 -1.55
CA ALA A 135 3.30 -8.74 -0.32
C ALA A 135 2.40 -8.74 0.93
N LEU A 136 1.35 -7.93 0.94
CA LEU A 136 0.38 -7.87 2.04
C LEU A 136 -0.54 -9.11 2.04
N TYR A 137 -0.96 -9.67 0.91
CA TYR A 137 -1.91 -10.79 0.90
C TYR A 137 -1.43 -12.02 1.70
N GLY A 138 -0.11 -12.25 1.74
CA GLY A 138 0.57 -13.26 2.57
C GLY A 138 0.01 -14.68 2.41
N ALA A 139 -0.44 -15.01 1.21
CA ALA A 139 -0.48 -16.38 0.71
C ALA A 139 0.96 -16.93 0.61
N PRO A 140 1.17 -18.25 0.45
CA PRO A 140 2.46 -18.79 0.03
C PRO A 140 2.77 -18.32 -1.40
N LEU A 141 3.14 -17.04 -1.54
CA LEU A 141 3.24 -16.30 -2.78
C LEU A 141 4.18 -16.96 -3.77
N GLY A 142 5.23 -17.63 -3.26
CA GLY A 142 6.14 -18.42 -4.08
C GLY A 142 5.41 -19.44 -4.93
N THR A 143 4.42 -20.16 -4.37
CA THR A 143 3.75 -21.23 -5.12
C THR A 143 2.86 -20.71 -6.25
N SER A 144 2.12 -19.61 -6.03
CA SER A 144 1.26 -19.04 -7.07
C SER A 144 2.05 -18.28 -8.14
N VAL A 145 3.12 -17.59 -7.76
CA VAL A 145 4.04 -16.92 -8.69
C VAL A 145 4.79 -17.93 -9.56
N LEU A 146 5.32 -18.99 -8.95
CA LEU A 146 6.00 -20.07 -9.69
C LEU A 146 5.01 -20.80 -10.61
N PHE A 147 3.78 -21.02 -10.14
CA PHE A 147 2.73 -21.60 -10.98
C PHE A 147 2.42 -20.72 -12.19
N GLY A 148 2.23 -19.41 -11.99
CA GLY A 148 2.01 -18.48 -13.10
C GLY A 148 3.17 -18.49 -14.08
N LEU A 149 4.41 -18.53 -13.60
CA LEU A 149 5.60 -18.60 -14.45
C LEU A 149 5.62 -19.90 -15.25
N LEU A 150 5.37 -21.03 -14.59
CA LEU A 150 5.33 -22.35 -15.21
C LEU A 150 4.25 -22.46 -16.28
N VAL A 151 3.10 -21.81 -16.09
CA VAL A 151 2.00 -21.77 -17.07
C VAL A 151 2.38 -20.95 -18.30
N VAL A 152 3.10 -19.85 -18.12
CA VAL A 152 3.38 -18.88 -19.20
C VAL A 152 4.68 -19.16 -19.95
N LEU A 153 5.64 -19.83 -19.30
CA LEU A 153 6.96 -20.15 -19.85
C LEU A 153 6.90 -20.86 -21.22
N PRO A 154 6.03 -21.87 -21.47
CA PRO A 154 5.98 -22.53 -22.78
C PRO A 154 5.63 -21.56 -23.91
N PHE A 155 4.72 -20.62 -23.67
CA PHE A 155 4.32 -19.60 -24.65
C PHE A 155 5.46 -18.60 -24.90
N ALA A 156 6.17 -18.20 -23.85
CA ALA A 156 7.33 -17.32 -23.97
C ALA A 156 8.46 -17.97 -24.78
N VAL A 157 8.68 -19.26 -24.59
CA VAL A 157 9.67 -20.03 -25.36
C VAL A 157 9.25 -20.19 -26.82
N MET A 158 7.97 -20.50 -27.09
CA MET A 158 7.45 -20.60 -28.46
C MET A 158 7.59 -19.28 -29.22
N GLU A 159 7.23 -18.16 -28.58
CA GLU A 159 7.43 -16.82 -29.15
C GLU A 159 8.92 -16.55 -29.42
N LEU A 160 9.79 -16.82 -28.45
CA LEU A 160 11.23 -16.58 -28.60
C LEU A 160 11.83 -17.38 -29.78
N VAL A 161 11.36 -18.60 -30.00
CA VAL A 161 11.80 -19.47 -31.11
C VAL A 161 11.26 -18.97 -32.44
N ASN A 162 9.97 -18.67 -32.53
CA ASN A 162 9.32 -18.24 -33.77
C ASN A 162 9.74 -16.83 -34.19
N ARG A 163 10.09 -15.96 -33.23
CA ARG A 163 10.42 -14.57 -33.51
C ARG A 163 11.84 -14.33 -34.01
N ARG A 164 12.70 -15.34 -33.94
CA ARG A 164 14.13 -15.22 -34.27
C ARG A 164 14.40 -14.65 -35.67
N ASP A 165 13.43 -14.78 -36.58
CA ASP A 165 13.54 -14.37 -37.98
C ASP A 165 12.93 -12.99 -38.30
N TYR A 166 12.15 -12.38 -37.38
CA TYR A 166 11.34 -11.17 -37.68
C TYR A 166 11.93 -9.84 -37.19
N GLY A 167 12.93 -9.86 -36.32
CA GLY A 167 13.67 -8.65 -35.90
C GLY A 167 12.88 -7.64 -35.05
N GLU A 168 11.76 -8.06 -34.46
CA GLU A 168 10.93 -7.21 -33.61
C GLU A 168 11.16 -7.45 -32.10
N ASP A 169 10.78 -6.48 -31.27
CA ASP A 169 10.99 -6.49 -29.81
C ASP A 169 10.03 -7.43 -29.06
N PHE A 170 10.59 -8.28 -28.17
CA PHE A 170 9.83 -9.24 -27.36
C PHE A 170 8.66 -8.58 -26.59
N PRO A 171 7.43 -9.16 -26.58
CA PRO A 171 6.25 -8.46 -26.08
C PRO A 171 6.14 -8.66 -24.56
N PHE A 172 7.03 -8.01 -23.81
CA PHE A 172 7.13 -8.16 -22.35
C PHE A 172 5.82 -7.87 -21.61
N VAL A 173 5.03 -6.91 -22.11
CA VAL A 173 3.73 -6.53 -21.52
C VAL A 173 2.72 -7.68 -21.60
N LEU A 174 2.68 -8.39 -22.73
CA LEU A 174 1.79 -9.53 -22.93
C LEU A 174 2.14 -10.68 -21.99
N PHE A 175 3.41 -11.07 -21.94
CA PHE A 175 3.85 -12.15 -21.05
C PHE A 175 3.73 -11.78 -19.57
N GLY A 176 3.97 -10.50 -19.23
CA GLY A 176 3.73 -9.97 -17.90
C GLY A 176 2.26 -10.07 -17.48
N SER A 177 1.33 -9.73 -18.38
CA SER A 177 -0.11 -9.80 -18.10
C SER A 177 -0.61 -11.24 -17.98
N MET A 178 -0.17 -12.15 -18.87
CA MET A 178 -0.45 -13.58 -18.77
C MET A 178 0.04 -14.16 -17.44
N TRP A 179 1.29 -13.87 -17.07
CA TRP A 179 1.91 -14.38 -15.85
C TRP A 179 1.15 -13.91 -14.62
N PHE A 180 0.76 -12.64 -14.62
CA PHE A 180 0.01 -12.04 -13.55
C PHE A 180 -1.39 -12.67 -13.39
N MET A 181 -2.14 -12.82 -14.48
CA MET A 181 -3.46 -13.45 -14.45
C MET A 181 -3.39 -14.91 -13.99
N ALA A 182 -2.43 -15.70 -14.47
CA ALA A 182 -2.22 -17.08 -14.04
C ALA A 182 -1.86 -17.17 -12.54
N SER A 183 -1.04 -16.24 -12.05
CA SER A 183 -0.68 -16.14 -10.63
C SER A 183 -1.89 -15.78 -9.76
N LEU A 184 -2.73 -14.83 -10.21
CA LEU A 184 -3.97 -14.47 -9.51
C LEU A 184 -4.97 -15.63 -9.47
N LEU A 185 -5.16 -16.35 -10.58
CA LEU A 185 -6.01 -17.54 -10.64
C LEU A 185 -5.58 -18.56 -9.58
N SER A 186 -4.28 -18.87 -9.53
CA SER A 186 -3.72 -19.80 -8.53
C SER A 186 -3.91 -19.29 -7.10
N ALA A 187 -3.68 -18.00 -6.84
CA ALA A 187 -3.79 -17.40 -5.52
C ALA A 187 -5.23 -17.42 -4.98
N ILE A 188 -6.24 -17.24 -5.84
CA ILE A 188 -7.65 -17.30 -5.45
C ILE A 188 -8.16 -18.75 -5.38
N LEU A 189 -7.74 -19.61 -6.31
CA LEU A 189 -8.17 -21.00 -6.39
C LEU A 189 -7.65 -21.84 -5.23
N THR A 190 -6.40 -21.64 -4.81
CA THR A 190 -5.75 -22.42 -3.74
C THR A 190 -6.55 -22.45 -2.42
N PRO A 191 -6.94 -21.31 -1.81
CA PRO A 191 -7.74 -21.35 -0.59
C PRO A 191 -9.15 -21.90 -0.83
N LEU A 192 -9.71 -21.73 -2.03
CA LEU A 192 -11.03 -22.29 -2.38
C LEU A 192 -10.98 -23.82 -2.38
N VAL A 193 -9.98 -24.40 -3.04
CA VAL A 193 -9.73 -25.85 -3.09
C VAL A 193 -9.44 -26.40 -1.69
N ARG A 194 -8.64 -25.69 -0.87
CA ARG A 194 -8.38 -26.09 0.52
C ARG A 194 -9.64 -26.09 1.39
N ASN A 195 -10.52 -25.10 1.22
CA ASN A 195 -11.79 -25.02 1.96
C ASN A 195 -12.77 -26.10 1.51
N LEU A 196 -12.85 -26.38 0.21
CA LEU A 196 -13.62 -27.49 -0.35
C LEU A 196 -13.13 -28.83 0.20
N ARG A 197 -11.81 -29.07 0.17
CA ARG A 197 -11.20 -30.33 0.61
C ARG A 197 -11.34 -30.58 2.12
N SER A 198 -11.42 -29.52 2.92
CA SER A 198 -11.61 -29.61 4.37
C SER A 198 -13.07 -29.70 4.81
N GLY A 199 -14.04 -29.69 3.87
CA GLY A 199 -15.47 -29.70 4.18
C GLY A 199 -15.98 -28.43 4.87
N LYS A 200 -15.13 -27.40 5.03
CA LYS A 200 -15.47 -26.13 5.70
C LYS A 200 -16.13 -25.11 4.78
N PHE A 201 -16.50 -25.51 3.57
CA PHE A 201 -16.94 -24.63 2.50
C PHE A 201 -18.10 -23.70 2.89
N PHE A 202 -19.09 -24.22 3.64
CA PHE A 202 -20.28 -23.45 4.03
C PHE A 202 -20.14 -22.66 5.33
N VAL A 203 -19.09 -22.91 6.13
CA VAL A 203 -18.95 -22.27 7.46
C VAL A 203 -18.25 -20.91 7.35
N THR A 204 -17.44 -20.70 6.32
CA THR A 204 -16.72 -19.44 6.08
C THR A 204 -17.48 -18.52 5.13
N ASN A 205 -18.15 -17.49 5.68
CA ASN A 205 -18.68 -16.29 5.02
C ASN A 205 -19.08 -16.44 3.51
N PRO A 206 -20.36 -16.77 3.20
CA PRO A 206 -20.80 -17.08 1.84
C PRO A 206 -20.61 -15.92 0.85
N ALA A 207 -20.68 -14.68 1.30
CA ALA A 207 -20.44 -13.51 0.45
C ALA A 207 -18.99 -13.50 -0.07
N SER A 208 -18.01 -13.82 0.77
CA SER A 208 -16.61 -13.90 0.33
C SER A 208 -16.40 -15.00 -0.70
N LEU A 209 -17.20 -16.06 -0.66
CA LEU A 209 -17.09 -17.18 -1.58
C LEU A 209 -17.64 -16.81 -2.96
N VAL A 210 -18.81 -16.18 -3.01
CA VAL A 210 -19.42 -15.66 -4.25
C VAL A 210 -18.47 -14.67 -4.94
N VAL A 211 -17.91 -13.72 -4.19
CA VAL A 211 -16.95 -12.74 -4.73
C VAL A 211 -15.70 -13.41 -5.31
N ARG A 212 -15.11 -14.39 -4.60
CA ARG A 212 -13.95 -15.14 -5.13
C ARG A 212 -14.28 -15.97 -6.36
N GLY A 213 -15.46 -16.60 -6.38
CA GLY A 213 -15.94 -17.34 -7.54
C GLY A 213 -16.12 -16.44 -8.76
N ALA A 214 -16.78 -15.30 -8.60
CA ALA A 214 -16.95 -14.32 -9.67
C ALA A 214 -15.60 -13.81 -10.19
N LEU A 215 -14.66 -13.48 -9.30
CA LEU A 215 -13.30 -13.07 -9.69
C LEU A 215 -12.56 -14.16 -10.47
N LEU A 216 -12.65 -15.43 -10.05
CA LEU A 216 -12.05 -16.55 -10.78
C LEU A 216 -12.62 -16.68 -12.19
N VAL A 217 -13.93 -16.54 -12.36
CA VAL A 217 -14.58 -16.61 -13.67
C VAL A 217 -14.09 -15.46 -14.57
N VAL A 218 -14.09 -14.23 -14.06
CA VAL A 218 -13.66 -13.05 -14.83
C VAL A 218 -12.19 -13.18 -15.25
N ILE A 219 -11.29 -13.50 -14.32
CA ILE A 219 -9.86 -13.64 -14.63
C ILE A 219 -9.62 -14.83 -15.56
N GLY A 220 -10.35 -15.94 -15.38
CA GLY A 220 -10.23 -17.13 -16.21
C GLY A 220 -10.65 -16.87 -17.66
N ILE A 221 -11.77 -16.16 -17.86
CA ILE A 221 -12.22 -15.73 -19.18
C ILE A 221 -11.16 -14.82 -19.81
N GLY A 222 -10.70 -13.78 -19.10
CA GLY A 222 -9.71 -12.84 -19.61
C GLY A 222 -8.38 -13.50 -20.02
N PHE A 223 -7.90 -14.45 -19.20
CA PHE A 223 -6.70 -15.22 -19.52
C PHE A 223 -6.90 -16.08 -20.77
N PHE A 224 -8.03 -16.78 -20.88
CA PHE A 224 -8.30 -17.65 -22.03
C PHE A 224 -8.53 -16.85 -23.32
N THR A 225 -9.22 -15.71 -23.26
CA THR A 225 -9.42 -14.85 -24.43
C THR A 225 -8.10 -14.29 -24.94
N LEU A 226 -7.24 -13.82 -24.03
CA LEU A 226 -5.91 -13.33 -24.39
C LEU A 226 -5.05 -14.45 -24.99
N LEU A 227 -5.09 -15.64 -24.40
CA LEU A 227 -4.36 -16.79 -24.94
C LEU A 227 -4.86 -17.16 -26.34
N ALA A 228 -6.18 -17.25 -26.53
CA ALA A 228 -6.80 -17.59 -27.81
C ALA A 228 -6.50 -16.56 -28.92
N ASP A 229 -6.50 -15.28 -28.55
CA ASP A 229 -6.17 -14.16 -29.45
C ASP A 229 -4.70 -14.23 -29.91
N GLN A 230 -3.79 -14.59 -29.02
CA GLN A 230 -2.35 -14.59 -29.28
C GLN A 230 -1.81 -15.94 -29.79
N MET A 231 -2.64 -16.99 -29.82
CA MET A 231 -2.26 -18.31 -30.33
C MET A 231 -1.69 -18.28 -31.76
N PRO A 232 -2.26 -17.53 -32.73
CA PRO A 232 -1.68 -17.44 -34.08
C PRO A 232 -0.24 -16.92 -34.07
N CYS A 233 0.05 -15.90 -33.25
CA CYS A 233 1.41 -15.36 -33.07
C CYS A 233 2.35 -16.40 -32.49
N PHE A 234 1.93 -17.09 -31.42
CA PHE A 234 2.72 -18.15 -30.79
C PHE A 234 2.99 -19.33 -31.74
N LEU A 235 2.16 -19.52 -32.77
CA LEU A 235 2.36 -20.53 -33.81
C LEU A 235 3.18 -20.03 -35.01
N GLY A 236 3.65 -18.77 -34.99
CA GLY A 236 4.48 -18.19 -36.04
C GLY A 236 3.70 -17.75 -37.28
N VAL A 237 2.38 -17.55 -37.17
CA VAL A 237 1.59 -16.96 -38.25
C VAL A 237 2.04 -15.52 -38.44
N ARG A 238 2.37 -15.15 -39.68
CA ARG A 238 2.77 -13.77 -40.00
C ARG A 238 1.55 -12.86 -39.91
N HIS A 239 1.73 -11.65 -39.38
CA HIS A 239 0.69 -10.60 -39.31
C HIS A 239 -0.51 -11.05 -38.48
N CYS A 240 -0.25 -11.42 -37.23
CA CYS A 240 -1.24 -11.97 -36.30
C CYS A 240 -1.84 -10.92 -35.33
N ASP A 241 -1.49 -9.65 -35.56
CA ASP A 241 -1.79 -8.48 -34.73
C ASP A 241 -3.12 -7.80 -35.10
#